data_AF-A0A6M0K655-F1
#
_entry.id   AF-A0A6M0K655-F1
#
_cell.length_a   1.000
_cell.length_b   1.000
_cell.length_c   1.000
_cell.angle_alpha   90.00
_cell.angle_beta   90.00
_cell.angle_gamma   90.00
#
_symmetry.space_group_name_H-M   'P 1'
#
loop_
_entity.id
_entity.type
_entity.pdbx_description
1 polymer ?
#
loop_
_entity_poly.entity_id
_entity_poly.type
_entity_poly.pdbx_seq_one_letter_code
_entity_poly.pdbx_strand_id
1 'polypeptide(L)'
;MSHDRHHWAGRLLILALAFAPMLAAASSGTGDTTGTEFQEVYTLLTGWMTGLLGKVIAVAFILVGLVAGVMRQSIMGFVVGVSAGVGMLVAPNIINTLFAATLPVV
;
A
#
# COMPACT_ATOMS: atom_id res chain seq x y z
N MET A 1 -3.25 29.31 -22.70
CA MET A 1 -3.51 28.33 -21.63
C MET A 1 -3.37 26.85 -22.05
N SER A 2 -2.65 26.51 -23.12
CA SER A 2 -2.45 25.10 -23.54
C SER A 2 -1.14 24.46 -23.06
N HIS A 3 -0.14 25.27 -22.66
CA HIS A 3 1.21 24.82 -22.30
C HIS A 3 1.26 23.98 -21.00
N ASP A 4 0.22 24.05 -20.17
CA ASP A 4 0.26 23.36 -18.87
C ASP A 4 -0.16 21.90 -18.93
N ARG A 5 -0.86 21.48 -19.99
CA ARG A 5 -1.45 20.14 -20.05
C ARG A 5 -0.41 19.03 -20.25
N HIS A 6 0.75 19.37 -20.81
CA HIS A 6 1.79 18.41 -21.18
C HIS A 6 2.59 17.92 -19.96
N HIS A 7 2.85 18.79 -18.98
CA HIS A 7 3.60 18.41 -17.79
C HIS A 7 2.74 17.66 -16.76
N TRP A 8 1.43 17.88 -16.76
CA TRP A 8 0.49 17.09 -15.95
C TRP A 8 0.29 15.69 -16.54
N ALA A 9 0.11 15.60 -17.86
CA ALA A 9 0.03 14.32 -18.55
C ALA A 9 1.32 13.48 -18.39
N GLY A 10 2.50 14.12 -18.50
CA GLY A 10 3.79 13.45 -18.29
C GLY A 10 3.94 12.90 -16.87
N ARG A 11 3.53 13.67 -15.85
CA ARG A 11 3.57 13.23 -14.44
C ARG A 11 2.65 12.04 -14.18
N LEU A 12 1.43 12.05 -14.73
CA LEU A 12 0.49 10.93 -14.60
C LEU A 12 1.00 9.67 -15.31
N LEU A 13 1.64 9.83 -16.48
CA LEU A 13 2.20 8.73 -17.24
C LEU A 13 3.39 8.09 -16.52
N ILE A 14 4.26 8.90 -15.88
CA ILE A 14 5.36 8.40 -15.05
C ILE A 14 4.83 7.62 -13.83
N LEU A 15 3.78 8.12 -13.17
CA LEU A 15 3.14 7.42 -12.05
C LEU A 15 2.49 6.10 -12.49
N ALA A 16 1.80 6.08 -13.64
CA ALA A 16 1.21 4.87 -14.19
C ALA A 16 2.27 3.84 -14.59
N LEU A 17 3.39 4.27 -15.19
CA LEU A 17 4.49 3.39 -15.59
C LEU A 17 5.24 2.82 -14.38
N ALA A 18 5.35 3.59 -13.28
CA ALA A 18 5.92 3.10 -12.03
C ALA A 18 5.02 2.07 -11.33
N PHE A 19 3.69 2.15 -11.52
CA PHE A 19 2.72 1.22 -10.93
C PHE A 19 2.46 -0.03 -11.80
N ALA A 20 2.71 0.05 -13.10
CA ALA A 20 2.58 -1.07 -14.04
C ALA A 20 3.33 -2.37 -13.64
N PRO A 21 4.60 -2.34 -13.18
CA PRO A 21 5.30 -3.55 -12.75
C PRO A 21 4.70 -4.17 -11.48
N MET A 22 4.08 -3.39 -10.59
CA MET A 22 3.34 -3.94 -9.44
C MET A 22 2.10 -4.72 -9.88
N LEU A 23 1.44 -4.29 -10.95
CA LEU A 23 0.28 -4.98 -11.53
C LEU A 23 0.69 -6.28 -12.26
N ALA A 24 1.87 -6.29 -12.87
CA ALA A 24 2.42 -7.45 -13.57
C ALA A 24 3.04 -8.49 -12.62
N ALA A 25 3.62 -8.08 -11.49
CA ALA A 25 4.17 -8.99 -10.49
C ALA A 25 3.08 -9.80 -9.74
N ALA A 26 1.81 -9.44 -9.89
CA ALA A 26 0.68 -10.18 -9.32
C ALA A 26 0.40 -11.52 -10.04
N SER A 27 1.00 -11.79 -11.21
CA SER A 27 0.69 -12.97 -12.02
C SER A 27 1.69 -14.13 -11.92
N SER A 28 2.70 -14.07 -11.06
CA SER A 28 3.70 -15.16 -10.98
C SER A 28 4.19 -15.38 -9.55
N GLY A 29 3.61 -16.38 -8.89
CA GLY A 29 4.23 -16.98 -7.73
C GLY A 29 3.88 -18.46 -7.68
N THR A 30 4.76 -19.23 -7.06
CA THR A 30 4.69 -20.69 -6.89
C THR A 30 4.28 -20.99 -5.46
N GLY A 31 3.25 -21.84 -5.29
CA GLY A 31 2.50 -22.07 -4.06
C GLY A 31 3.28 -22.65 -2.87
N ASP A 32 3.00 -22.07 -1.72
CA ASP A 32 3.49 -22.45 -0.39
C ASP A 32 2.75 -23.70 0.11
N THR A 33 3.46 -24.83 0.23
CA THR A 33 2.99 -26.03 0.98
C THR A 33 3.72 -26.17 2.32
N THR A 34 4.36 -25.10 2.80
CA THR A 34 5.15 -25.07 4.04
C THR A 34 4.79 -23.78 4.81
N GLY A 35 4.33 -23.83 6.07
CA GLY A 35 4.06 -22.60 6.84
C GLY A 35 2.89 -22.59 7.83
N THR A 36 2.26 -23.73 8.15
CA THR A 36 1.18 -23.80 9.15
C THR A 36 1.59 -23.27 10.52
N GLU A 37 2.86 -23.44 10.88
CA GLU A 37 3.47 -22.97 12.12
C GLU A 37 3.51 -21.44 12.24
N PHE A 38 3.45 -20.71 11.13
CA PHE A 38 3.40 -19.24 11.12
C PHE A 38 2.00 -18.67 10.90
N GLN A 39 0.98 -19.50 10.74
CA GLN A 39 -0.41 -19.06 10.51
C GLN A 39 -0.97 -18.28 11.70
N GLU A 40 -0.66 -18.69 12.93
CA GLU A 40 -1.11 -17.99 14.14
C GLU A 40 -0.48 -16.59 14.21
N VAL A 41 0.83 -16.50 13.97
CA VAL A 41 1.56 -15.22 13.94
C VAL A 41 1.03 -14.33 12.82
N TYR A 42 0.77 -14.89 11.64
CA TYR A 42 0.20 -14.16 10.51
C TYR A 42 -1.20 -13.61 10.83
N THR A 43 -2.05 -14.44 11.45
CA THR A 43 -3.41 -14.04 11.87
C THR A 43 -3.38 -12.95 12.93
N LEU A 44 -2.45 -13.03 13.89
CA LEU A 44 -2.25 -12.00 14.91
C LEU A 44 -1.83 -10.67 14.30
N LEU A 45 -0.82 -10.68 13.43
CA LEU A 45 -0.31 -9.47 12.77
C LEU A 45 -1.37 -8.85 11.84
N THR A 46 -2.08 -9.67 11.07
CA THR A 46 -3.18 -9.18 10.23
C THR A 46 -4.33 -8.62 11.06
N GLY A 47 -4.67 -9.27 12.18
CA GLY A 47 -5.65 -8.76 13.14
C GLY A 47 -5.26 -7.39 13.73
N TRP A 48 -3.97 -7.16 14.01
CA TRP A 48 -3.48 -5.83 14.42
C TRP A 48 -3.64 -4.80 13.30
N MET A 49 -3.30 -5.17 12.06
CA MET A 49 -3.39 -4.28 10.91
C MET A 49 -4.84 -3.90 10.56
N THR A 50 -5.79 -4.82 10.68
CA THR A 50 -7.21 -4.58 10.33
C THR A 50 -8.06 -4.09 11.51
N GLY A 51 -7.56 -4.25 12.74
CA GLY A 51 -8.28 -3.93 13.98
C GLY A 51 -8.21 -2.45 14.40
N LEU A 52 -8.60 -2.19 15.65
CA LEU A 52 -8.53 -0.86 16.26
C LEU A 52 -7.11 -0.31 16.31
N LEU A 53 -6.11 -1.18 16.53
CA LEU A 53 -4.69 -0.80 16.51
C LEU A 53 -4.32 -0.20 15.16
N GLY A 54 -4.62 -0.88 14.05
CA GLY A 54 -4.34 -0.37 12.70
C GLY A 54 -4.99 0.98 12.42
N LYS A 55 -6.23 1.19 12.89
CA LYS A 55 -6.91 2.49 12.80
C LYS A 55 -6.18 3.59 13.56
N VAL A 56 -5.71 3.31 14.78
CA VAL A 56 -4.95 4.28 15.59
C VAL A 56 -3.61 4.62 14.92
N ILE A 57 -2.89 3.62 14.39
CA ILE A 57 -1.63 3.85 13.67
C ILE A 57 -1.87 4.63 12.37
N ALA A 58 -2.94 4.34 11.63
CA ALA A 58 -3.29 5.09 10.43
C ALA A 58 -3.52 6.59 10.74
N VAL A 59 -4.23 6.89 11.82
CA VAL A 59 -4.41 8.26 12.30
C VAL A 59 -3.06 8.87 12.71
N ALA A 60 -2.20 8.12 13.39
CA ALA A 60 -0.87 8.59 13.76
C ALA A 60 -0.01 8.95 12.54
N PHE A 61 0.00 8.15 11.47
CA PHE A 61 0.71 8.47 10.24
C PHE A 61 0.19 9.74 9.56
N ILE A 62 -1.13 9.94 9.56
CA ILE A 62 -1.74 11.15 9.02
C ILE A 62 -1.30 12.37 9.85
N LEU A 63 -1.31 12.27 11.18
CA LEU A 63 -0.87 13.35 12.06
C LEU A 63 0.61 13.69 11.86
N VAL A 64 1.48 12.68 11.79
CA VAL A 64 2.91 12.89 11.54
C VAL A 64 3.14 13.53 10.17
N GLY A 65 2.46 13.05 9.13
CA GLY A 65 2.51 13.64 7.79
C GLY A 65 2.02 15.09 7.77
N LEU A 66 0.95 15.39 8.51
CA LEU A 66 0.42 16.75 8.65
C LEU A 66 1.42 17.67 9.34
N VAL A 67 2.02 17.25 10.47
CA VAL A 67 3.05 18.03 11.18
C VAL A 67 4.24 18.29 10.27
N ALA A 68 4.75 17.27 9.58
CA ALA A 68 5.85 17.41 8.63
C ALA A 68 5.49 18.33 7.44
N GLY A 69 4.24 18.30 6.99
CA GLY A 69 3.70 19.17 5.95
C GLY A 69 3.62 20.63 6.39
N VAL A 70 3.15 20.89 7.61
CA VAL A 70 3.07 22.24 8.20
C VAL A 70 4.47 22.86 8.30
N MET A 71 5.46 22.10 8.78
CA MET A 71 6.86 22.57 8.88
C MET A 71 7.45 23.00 7.53
N ARG A 72 6.96 22.42 6.43
CA ARG A 72 7.41 22.71 5.06
C ARG A 72 6.42 23.57 4.27
N GLN A 73 5.37 24.08 4.90
CA GLN A 73 4.25 24.79 4.26
C GLN A 73 3.73 24.08 2.99
N SER A 74 3.68 22.75 3.04
CA SER A 74 3.40 21.90 1.87
C SER A 74 2.36 20.84 2.17
N ILE A 75 1.38 20.70 1.29
CA ILE A 75 0.33 19.68 1.38
C ILE A 75 0.86 18.26 1.17
N MET A 76 2.05 18.12 0.58
CA MET A 76 2.65 16.82 0.26
C MET A 76 2.92 15.99 1.52
N GLY A 77 3.25 16.61 2.65
CA GLY A 77 3.43 15.89 3.91
C GLY A 77 2.15 15.15 4.34
N PHE A 78 1.00 15.81 4.20
CA PHE A 78 -0.30 15.20 4.48
C PHE A 78 -0.60 14.04 3.52
N VAL A 79 -0.37 14.25 2.21
CA VAL A 79 -0.59 13.20 1.20
C VAL A 79 0.23 11.95 1.50
N VAL A 80 1.50 12.11 1.88
CA VAL A 80 2.37 10.99 2.26
C VAL A 80 1.83 10.29 3.51
N GLY A 81 1.41 11.02 4.54
CA GLY A 81 0.81 10.44 5.74
C GLY A 81 -0.46 9.63 5.46
N VAL A 82 -1.34 10.14 4.59
CA VAL A 82 -2.55 9.43 4.16
C VAL A 82 -2.20 8.18 3.36
N SER A 83 -1.28 8.27 2.40
CA SER A 83 -0.86 7.10 1.61
C SER A 83 -0.25 5.99 2.45
N ALA A 84 0.52 6.34 3.50
CA ALA A 84 1.08 5.36 4.44
C ALA A 84 -0.01 4.65 5.25
N GLY A 85 -0.98 5.40 5.77
CA GLY A 85 -2.12 4.83 6.50
C GLY A 85 -2.99 3.92 5.64
N VAL A 86 -3.31 4.33 4.40
CA VAL A 86 -4.07 3.52 3.46
C VAL A 86 -3.29 2.28 3.02
N GLY A 87 -1.99 2.44 2.74
CA GLY A 87 -1.10 1.33 2.38
C GLY A 87 -1.07 0.23 3.42
N MET A 88 -1.02 0.59 4.71
CA MET A 88 -1.05 -0.38 5.82
C MET A 88 -2.36 -1.19 5.87
N LEU A 89 -3.50 -0.55 5.60
CA LEU A 89 -4.81 -1.22 5.64
C LEU A 89 -5.03 -2.14 4.43
N VAL A 90 -4.44 -1.80 3.29
CA VAL A 90 -4.56 -2.55 2.03
C VAL A 90 -3.50 -3.66 1.91
N ALA A 91 -2.36 -3.51 2.59
CA ALA A 91 -1.24 -4.46 2.54
C ALA A 91 -1.62 -5.92 2.84
N PRO A 92 -2.44 -6.26 3.87
CA PRO A 92 -2.82 -7.66 4.11
C PRO A 92 -3.56 -8.27 2.93
N ASN A 93 -4.43 -7.51 2.29
CA ASN A 93 -5.20 -7.99 1.15
C ASN A 93 -4.29 -8.22 -0.05
N ILE A 94 -3.39 -7.28 -0.35
CA ILE A 94 -2.40 -7.43 -1.43
C ILE A 94 -1.53 -8.65 -1.19
N ILE A 95 -0.95 -8.81 0.01
CA ILE A 95 -0.15 -9.98 0.36
C ILE A 95 -0.96 -11.26 0.13
N ASN A 96 -2.17 -11.36 0.68
CA ASN A 96 -3.01 -12.53 0.48
C ASN A 96 -3.30 -12.82 -1.00
N THR A 97 -3.58 -11.80 -1.82
CA THR A 97 -3.82 -12.01 -3.26
C THR A 97 -2.57 -12.45 -4.01
N LEU A 98 -1.39 -11.89 -3.68
CA LEU A 98 -0.12 -12.26 -4.29
C LEU A 98 0.26 -13.71 -3.98
N PHE A 99 0.03 -14.15 -2.74
CA PHE A 99 0.35 -15.50 -2.31
C PHE A 99 -0.78 -16.51 -2.63
N ALA A 100 -2.04 -16.10 -2.74
CA ALA A 100 -3.15 -16.99 -3.11
C ALA A 100 -3.24 -17.25 -4.63
N ALA A 101 -2.85 -16.30 -5.49
CA ALA A 101 -2.83 -16.47 -6.95
C ALA A 101 -1.82 -17.54 -7.42
N THR A 102 -0.97 -18.01 -6.51
CA THR A 102 0.05 -19.05 -6.74
C THR A 102 -0.48 -20.49 -6.57
N LEU A 103 -1.69 -20.64 -6.04
CA LEU A 103 -2.37 -21.92 -5.84
C LEU A 103 -3.33 -22.18 -7.00
N PRO A 104 -2.95 -22.98 -8.03
CA PRO A 104 -3.97 -23.61 -8.86
C PRO A 104 -4.76 -24.59 -7.98
N VAL A 105 -5.99 -24.23 -7.64
CA VAL A 105 -6.99 -25.22 -7.24
C VAL A 105 -7.40 -25.93 -8.53
N VAL A 106 -6.97 -27.20 -8.61
CA VAL A 106 -7.18 -28.20 -9.67
C VAL A 106 -6.35 -28.02 -10.94
#